data_AF-A0A1Q6QM45-F1
#
_entry.id   AF-A0A1Q6QM45-F1
#
_cell.length_a   1.000
_cell.length_b   1.000
_cell.length_c   1.000
_cell.angle_alpha   90.00
_cell.angle_beta   90.00
_cell.angle_gamma   90.00
#
_symmetry.space_group_name_H-M   'P 1'
#
loop_
_entity.id
_entity.type
_entity.pdbx_description
1 polymer ?
#
loop_
_entity_poly.entity_id
_entity_poly.type
_entity_poly.pdbx_seq_one_letter_code
_entity_poly.pdbx_strand_id
1 'polypeptide(L)'
;MWLPVFVALTVLNPLFNPRGEHVLFTIFGRPYTGEALAYGGVIAGVFVVMMLWFGCYNRVMTSDKFMCLFGNWAPSLSLLLVMVFRLVPRFFRQTRQLIGARRSVGKGTGKGYRDKVAAGMTVLSAMTSWALEGSVITAASMRSRGYGSARRSCFQVFRVTAGDRLLLVMMLALLAAVLGTATLGGMAADFIPQLSFAPISGGYAWGFLAYCSYLLIPTVLHFREALQWHILRSRI
;
A
#
# COMPACT_ATOMS: atom_id res chain seq x y z
N MET A 1 -7.62 -14.70 5.40
CA MET A 1 -6.60 -15.27 4.49
C MET A 1 -5.20 -15.35 5.12
N TRP A 2 -4.79 -14.41 5.99
CA TRP A 2 -3.44 -14.39 6.58
C TRP A 2 -3.23 -15.28 7.82
N LEU A 3 -4.31 -15.88 8.37
CA LEU A 3 -4.26 -16.75 9.55
C LEU A 3 -3.32 -17.97 9.39
N PRO A 4 -3.29 -18.71 8.26
CA PRO A 4 -2.38 -19.85 8.11
C PRO A 4 -0.91 -19.41 8.11
N VAL A 5 -0.62 -18.24 7.52
CA VAL A 5 0.73 -17.67 7.47
C VAL A 5 1.20 -17.24 8.86
N PHE A 6 0.29 -16.66 9.66
CA PHE A 6 0.56 -16.32 11.06
C PHE A 6 0.94 -17.57 11.86
N VAL A 7 0.08 -18.60 11.84
CA VAL A 7 0.31 -19.84 12.58
C VAL A 7 1.61 -20.52 12.14
N ALA A 8 1.88 -20.57 10.83
CA ALA A 8 3.11 -21.13 10.31
C ALA A 8 4.34 -20.38 10.84
N LEU A 9 4.38 -19.04 10.75
CA LEU A 9 5.52 -18.25 11.22
C LEU A 9 5.72 -18.35 12.74
N THR A 10 4.65 -18.38 13.52
CA THR A 10 4.71 -18.54 14.98
C THR A 10 5.29 -19.89 15.38
N VAL A 11 4.85 -20.99 14.75
CA VAL A 11 5.29 -22.35 15.10
C VAL A 11 6.70 -22.65 14.57
N LEU A 12 7.09 -22.04 13.45
CA LEU A 12 8.38 -22.28 12.81
C LEU A 12 9.54 -21.52 13.49
N ASN A 13 9.27 -20.38 14.13
CA ASN A 13 10.31 -19.54 14.74
C ASN A 13 11.15 -20.29 15.82
N PRO A 14 10.54 -21.04 16.76
CA PRO A 14 11.31 -21.78 17.77
C PRO A 14 12.17 -22.92 17.22
N LEU A 15 11.88 -23.43 16.01
CA LEU A 15 12.72 -24.43 15.36
C LEU A 15 14.06 -23.85 14.89
N PHE A 16 14.08 -22.55 14.56
CA PHE A 16 15.27 -21.84 14.10
C PHE A 16 16.03 -21.14 15.23
N ASN A 17 15.35 -20.66 16.27
CA ASN A 17 15.97 -19.94 17.39
C ASN A 17 15.54 -20.51 18.75
N PRO A 18 16.23 -21.56 19.25
CA PRO A 18 15.86 -22.24 20.51
C PRO A 18 16.32 -21.50 21.77
N ARG A 19 16.45 -20.17 21.73
CA ARG A 19 16.92 -19.37 22.87
C ARG A 19 15.76 -19.07 23.81
N GLY A 20 15.85 -19.56 25.04
CA GLY A 20 14.97 -19.17 26.14
C GLY A 20 15.12 -20.05 27.38
N GLU A 21 14.70 -19.55 28.54
CA GLU A 21 14.87 -20.25 29.82
C GLU A 21 13.77 -21.31 30.04
N HIS A 22 12.54 -21.04 29.59
CA HIS A 22 11.42 -21.98 29.74
C HIS A 22 11.27 -22.94 28.56
N VAL A 23 11.83 -24.15 28.69
CA VAL A 23 11.69 -25.26 27.72
C VAL A 23 10.33 -25.96 27.92
N LEU A 24 9.50 -25.99 26.88
CA LEU A 24 8.22 -26.73 26.88
C LEU A 24 8.42 -28.19 26.48
N PHE A 25 9.04 -28.44 25.32
CA PHE A 25 9.28 -29.79 24.80
C PHE A 25 10.57 -29.82 23.98
N THR A 26 11.20 -30.99 23.87
CA THR A 26 12.38 -31.18 23.00
C THR A 26 11.97 -31.91 21.73
N ILE A 27 12.11 -31.25 20.57
CA ILE A 27 11.85 -31.83 19.25
C ILE A 27 13.16 -31.88 18.47
N PHE A 28 13.52 -33.04 17.90
CA PHE A 28 14.80 -33.26 17.19
C PHE A 28 16.06 -32.87 17.99
N GLY A 29 16.04 -33.05 19.33
CA GLY A 29 17.16 -32.68 20.20
C GLY A 29 17.35 -31.18 20.40
N ARG A 30 16.40 -30.34 19.94
CA ARG A 30 16.38 -28.88 20.18
C ARG A 30 15.30 -28.53 21.21
N PRO A 31 15.61 -27.68 22.21
CA PRO A 31 14.63 -27.21 23.17
C PRO A 31 13.66 -26.23 22.50
N TYR A 32 12.36 -26.52 22.57
CA TYR A 32 11.29 -25.64 22.13
C TYR A 32 10.88 -24.75 23.31
N THR A 33 11.26 -23.48 23.28
CA THR A 33 11.05 -22.56 24.41
C THR A 33 9.78 -21.72 24.25
N GLY A 34 9.13 -21.38 25.36
CA GLY A 34 7.92 -20.56 25.36
C GLY A 34 8.19 -19.12 24.89
N GLU A 35 9.36 -18.58 25.23
CA GLU A 35 9.83 -17.27 24.79
C GLU A 35 10.03 -17.19 23.27
N ALA A 36 10.64 -18.21 22.66
CA ALA A 36 10.81 -18.26 21.21
C ALA A 36 9.45 -18.35 20.49
N LEU A 37 8.45 -19.01 21.08
CA LEU A 37 7.10 -19.09 20.53
C LEU A 37 6.40 -17.72 20.60
N ALA A 38 6.49 -17.05 21.74
CA ALA A 38 5.94 -15.69 21.92
C ALA A 38 6.59 -14.69 20.96
N TYR A 39 7.92 -14.74 20.83
CA TYR A 39 8.69 -13.93 19.88
C TYR A 39 8.29 -14.23 18.42
N GLY A 40 8.09 -15.51 18.08
CA GLY A 40 7.55 -15.94 16.80
C GLY A 40 6.15 -15.38 16.52
N GLY A 41 5.29 -15.34 17.54
CA GLY A 41 3.97 -14.72 17.50
C GLY A 41 4.03 -13.22 17.19
N VAL A 42 4.93 -12.50 17.87
CA VAL A 42 5.12 -11.06 17.65
C VAL A 42 5.62 -10.77 16.24
N ILE A 43 6.64 -11.50 15.76
CA ILE A 43 7.17 -11.32 14.39
C ILE A 43 6.09 -11.66 13.35
N ALA A 44 5.36 -12.76 13.54
CA ALA A 44 4.25 -13.14 12.67
C ALA A 44 3.17 -12.04 12.64
N GLY A 45 2.87 -11.45 13.80
CA GLY A 45 1.94 -10.32 13.94
C GLY A 45 2.40 -9.10 13.17
N VAL A 46 3.66 -8.67 13.33
CA VAL A 46 4.26 -7.56 12.58
C VAL A 46 4.15 -7.80 11.08
N PHE A 47 4.46 -9.01 10.62
CA PHE A 47 4.36 -9.37 9.20
C PHE A 47 2.92 -9.27 8.67
N VAL A 48 1.94 -9.82 9.40
CA VAL A 48 0.53 -9.76 9.00
C VAL A 48 0.03 -8.32 8.98
N VAL A 49 0.38 -7.51 9.98
CA VAL A 49 0.02 -6.08 10.04
C VAL A 49 0.62 -5.33 8.85
N MET A 50 1.88 -5.59 8.50
CA MET A 50 2.52 -4.99 7.32
C MET A 50 1.79 -5.37 6.03
N MET A 51 1.42 -6.64 5.84
CA MET A 51 0.66 -7.08 4.66
C MET A 51 -0.74 -6.45 4.60
N LEU A 52 -1.44 -6.36 5.73
CA LEU A 52 -2.73 -5.67 5.83
C LEU A 52 -2.60 -4.19 5.46
N TRP A 53 -1.55 -3.52 5.94
CA TRP A 53 -1.27 -2.14 5.61
C TRP A 53 -1.09 -1.94 4.10
N PHE A 54 -0.31 -2.80 3.44
CA PHE A 54 -0.17 -2.79 1.98
C PHE A 54 -1.49 -3.05 1.26
N GLY A 55 -2.32 -3.97 1.76
CA GLY A 55 -3.65 -4.24 1.21
C GLY A 55 -4.59 -3.04 1.30
N CYS A 56 -4.65 -2.40 2.47
CA CYS A 56 -5.41 -1.16 2.68
C CYS A 56 -4.90 -0.04 1.77
N TYR A 57 -3.58 0.14 1.69
CA TYR A 57 -2.96 1.13 0.83
C TYR A 57 -3.33 0.94 -0.64
N ASN A 58 -3.19 -0.28 -1.18
CA ASN A 58 -3.51 -0.57 -2.57
C ASN A 58 -4.98 -0.30 -2.91
N ARG A 59 -5.90 -0.59 -1.97
CA ARG A 59 -7.34 -0.35 -2.16
C ARG A 59 -7.71 1.12 -2.08
N VAL A 60 -7.06 1.88 -1.20
CA VAL A 60 -7.39 3.31 -0.96
C VAL A 60 -6.70 4.22 -1.97
N MET A 61 -5.45 3.94 -2.32
CA MET A 61 -4.65 4.73 -3.26
C MET A 61 -4.85 4.28 -4.69
N THR A 62 -5.77 4.96 -5.39
CA THR A 62 -5.97 4.80 -6.83
C THR A 62 -4.93 5.63 -7.60
N SER A 63 -4.66 5.25 -8.86
CA SER A 63 -3.73 5.99 -9.73
C SER A 63 -4.07 7.48 -9.85
N ASP A 64 -5.35 7.84 -9.82
CA ASP A 64 -5.80 9.24 -9.88
C ASP A 64 -5.45 10.03 -8.61
N LYS A 65 -5.53 9.41 -7.42
CA LYS A 65 -5.12 10.06 -6.15
C LYS A 65 -3.61 10.28 -6.10
N PHE A 66 -2.83 9.31 -6.58
CA PHE A 66 -1.37 9.46 -6.73
C PHE A 66 -1.01 10.64 -7.64
N MET A 67 -1.70 10.77 -8.79
CA MET A 67 -1.49 11.92 -9.68
C MET A 67 -1.80 13.25 -8.99
N CYS A 68 -2.89 13.33 -8.21
CA CYS A 68 -3.25 14.54 -7.48
C CYS A 68 -2.23 14.90 -6.38
N LEU A 69 -1.70 13.89 -5.67
CA LEU A 69 -0.78 14.11 -4.54
C LEU A 69 0.56 14.72 -5.00
N PHE A 70 1.17 14.18 -6.06
CA PHE A 70 2.42 14.71 -6.59
C PHE A 70 2.23 15.99 -7.41
N GLY A 71 1.01 16.24 -7.90
CA GLY A 71 0.61 17.34 -8.79
C GLY A 71 1.12 18.72 -8.40
N ASN A 72 1.20 19.00 -7.10
CA ASN A 72 1.51 20.32 -6.58
C ASN A 72 3.00 20.55 -6.33
N TRP A 73 3.77 19.51 -5.98
CA TRP A 73 5.18 19.65 -5.62
C TRP A 73 6.12 19.59 -6.84
N ALA A 74 5.74 18.82 -7.87
CA ALA A 74 6.47 18.73 -9.13
C ALA A 74 5.50 18.56 -10.33
N PRO A 75 4.99 19.66 -10.91
CA PRO A 75 3.98 19.61 -11.97
C PRO A 75 4.41 18.82 -13.22
N SER A 76 5.70 18.91 -13.59
CA SER A 76 6.26 18.18 -14.74
C SER A 76 6.29 16.68 -14.50
N LEU A 77 6.74 16.24 -13.32
CA LEU A 77 6.78 14.82 -12.95
C LEU A 77 5.37 14.24 -12.85
N SER A 78 4.45 15.01 -12.31
CA SER A 78 3.05 14.61 -12.15
C SER A 78 2.38 14.41 -13.49
N LEU A 79 2.60 15.30 -14.45
CA LEU A 79 2.07 15.12 -15.80
C LEU A 79 2.65 13.87 -16.47
N LEU A 80 3.96 13.62 -16.32
CA LEU A 80 4.57 12.39 -16.85
C LEU A 80 3.93 11.15 -16.22
N LEU A 81 3.76 11.12 -14.90
CA LEU A 81 3.10 10.01 -14.20
C LEU A 81 1.64 9.84 -14.65
N VAL A 82 0.89 10.93 -14.78
CA VAL A 82 -0.48 10.93 -15.32
C VAL A 82 -0.51 10.30 -16.71
N MET A 83 0.39 10.73 -17.59
CA MET A 83 0.48 10.21 -18.95
C MET A 83 0.83 8.73 -18.96
N VAL A 84 1.84 8.31 -18.20
CA VAL A 84 2.24 6.90 -18.10
C VAL A 84 1.08 6.04 -17.58
N PHE A 85 0.43 6.44 -16.48
CA PHE A 85 -0.70 5.68 -15.93
C PHE A 85 -1.91 5.61 -16.88
N ARG A 86 -2.14 6.63 -17.71
CA ARG A 86 -3.16 6.58 -18.79
C ARG A 86 -2.71 5.73 -19.98
N LEU A 87 -1.42 5.69 -20.27
CA LEU A 87 -0.84 4.95 -21.38
C LEU A 87 -0.94 3.44 -21.18
N VAL A 88 -0.73 2.96 -19.95
CA VAL A 88 -0.79 1.52 -19.60
C VAL A 88 -2.12 0.86 -20.00
N PRO A 89 -3.30 1.30 -19.53
CA PRO A 89 -4.58 0.69 -19.93
C PRO A 89 -4.88 0.89 -21.41
N ARG A 90 -4.45 2.01 -22.00
CA ARG A 90 -4.59 2.30 -23.44
C ARG A 90 -3.80 1.28 -24.28
N PHE A 91 -2.57 0.96 -23.88
CA PHE A 91 -1.73 -0.03 -24.55
C PHE A 91 -2.30 -1.44 -24.40
N PHE A 92 -2.84 -1.81 -23.24
CA PHE A 92 -3.52 -3.11 -23.09
C PHE A 92 -4.73 -3.24 -24.01
N ARG A 93 -5.56 -2.20 -24.12
CA ARG A 93 -6.73 -2.19 -25.02
C ARG A 93 -6.30 -2.31 -26.49
N GLN A 94 -5.32 -1.51 -26.91
CA GLN A 94 -4.81 -1.53 -28.28
C GLN A 94 -4.18 -2.88 -28.64
N THR A 95 -3.36 -3.45 -27.74
CA THR A 95 -2.76 -4.78 -27.95
C THR A 95 -3.84 -5.85 -28.12
N ARG A 96 -4.90 -5.83 -27.29
CA ARG A 96 -6.03 -6.77 -27.43
C ARG A 96 -6.78 -6.59 -28.74
N GLN A 97 -7.02 -5.37 -29.17
CA GLN A 97 -7.65 -5.07 -30.46
C GLN A 97 -6.80 -5.57 -31.63
N LEU A 98 -5.49 -5.32 -31.59
CA LEU A 98 -4.56 -5.77 -32.63
C LEU A 98 -4.46 -7.30 -32.69
N ILE A 99 -4.42 -7.97 -31.54
CA ILE A 99 -4.47 -9.44 -31.48
C ILE A 99 -5.81 -9.95 -32.03
N GLY A 100 -6.93 -9.32 -31.66
CA GLY A 100 -8.26 -9.67 -32.16
C GLY A 100 -8.37 -9.56 -33.68
N ALA A 101 -7.94 -8.42 -34.24
CA ALA A 101 -7.94 -8.16 -35.68
C ALA A 101 -7.01 -9.12 -36.44
N ARG A 102 -5.89 -9.53 -35.85
CA ARG A 102 -5.01 -10.53 -36.47
C ARG A 102 -5.63 -11.93 -36.46
N ARG A 103 -6.30 -12.30 -35.36
CA ARG A 103 -7.03 -13.57 -35.27
C ARG A 103 -8.17 -13.66 -36.29
N SER A 104 -8.89 -12.58 -36.55
CA SER A 104 -9.98 -12.58 -37.54
C SER A 104 -9.49 -12.79 -38.98
N VAL A 105 -8.23 -12.45 -39.27
CA VAL A 105 -7.57 -12.70 -40.57
C VAL A 105 -6.80 -14.04 -40.57
N GLY A 106 -7.02 -14.90 -39.57
CA GLY A 106 -6.37 -16.22 -39.47
C GLY A 106 -4.91 -16.19 -39.03
N LYS A 107 -4.37 -15.03 -38.61
CA LYS A 107 -2.99 -14.89 -38.13
C LYS A 107 -2.92 -15.12 -36.61
N GLY A 108 -1.86 -15.80 -36.16
CA GLY A 108 -1.59 -16.03 -34.73
C GLY A 108 -2.19 -17.33 -34.14
N THR A 109 -2.58 -18.27 -35.00
CA THR A 109 -3.07 -19.62 -34.65
C THR A 109 -1.96 -20.69 -34.64
N GLY A 110 -0.71 -20.30 -34.93
CA GLY A 110 0.45 -21.20 -34.92
C GLY A 110 0.68 -21.81 -33.53
N LYS A 111 0.79 -23.15 -33.47
CA LYS A 111 1.02 -23.90 -32.23
C LYS A 111 2.50 -23.84 -31.79
N GLY A 112 3.43 -23.59 -32.71
CA GLY A 112 4.87 -23.59 -32.46
C GLY A 112 5.36 -22.37 -31.67
N TYR A 113 6.43 -22.56 -30.88
CA TYR A 113 7.08 -21.48 -30.14
C TYR A 113 7.60 -20.36 -31.05
N ARG A 114 8.22 -20.73 -32.19
CA ARG A 114 8.72 -19.77 -33.19
C ARG A 114 7.60 -18.91 -33.79
N ASP A 115 6.44 -19.51 -34.07
CA ASP A 115 5.29 -18.79 -34.61
C ASP A 115 4.71 -17.80 -33.60
N LYS A 116 4.66 -18.19 -32.31
CA LYS A 116 4.22 -17.29 -31.23
C LYS A 116 5.16 -16.09 -31.07
N VAL A 117 6.47 -16.32 -31.14
CA VAL A 117 7.48 -15.24 -31.07
C VAL A 117 7.36 -14.32 -32.28
N ALA A 118 7.29 -14.86 -33.50
CA ALA A 118 7.13 -14.06 -34.72
C ALA A 118 5.81 -13.26 -34.70
N ALA A 119 4.70 -13.89 -34.30
CA ALA A 119 3.42 -13.21 -34.15
C ALA A 119 3.50 -12.07 -33.11
N GLY A 120 4.12 -12.33 -31.96
CA GLY A 120 4.36 -11.35 -30.90
C GLY A 120 5.20 -10.18 -31.38
N MET A 121 6.29 -10.43 -32.12
CA MET A 121 7.15 -9.39 -32.68
C MET A 121 6.40 -8.47 -33.63
N THR A 122 5.55 -9.03 -34.49
CA THR A 122 4.71 -8.21 -35.37
C THR A 122 3.65 -7.42 -34.60
N VAL A 123 3.08 -7.96 -33.50
CA VAL A 123 2.17 -7.20 -32.63
C VAL A 123 2.93 -6.03 -31.99
N LEU A 124 4.13 -6.28 -31.48
CA LEU A 124 4.98 -5.27 -30.87
C LEU A 124 5.36 -4.17 -31.86
N SER A 125 5.79 -4.53 -33.07
CA SER A 125 6.16 -3.57 -34.12
C SER A 125 5.01 -2.63 -34.48
N ALA A 126 3.81 -3.19 -34.72
CA ALA A 126 2.63 -2.39 -35.01
C ALA A 126 2.19 -1.55 -33.80
N MET A 127 2.28 -2.07 -32.57
CA MET A 127 2.02 -1.31 -31.35
C MET A 127 2.99 -0.13 -31.18
N THR A 128 4.27 -0.33 -31.47
CA THR A 128 5.30 0.73 -31.39
C THR A 128 5.02 1.81 -32.42
N SER A 129 4.69 1.45 -33.66
CA SER A 129 4.32 2.41 -34.71
C SER A 129 3.11 3.25 -34.28
N TRP A 130 2.05 2.59 -33.80
CA TRP A 130 0.86 3.27 -33.28
C TRP A 130 1.16 4.17 -32.07
N ALA A 131 2.04 3.74 -31.17
CA ALA A 131 2.44 4.51 -30.00
C ALA A 131 3.23 5.77 -30.39
N LEU A 132 4.12 5.69 -31.38
CA LEU A 132 4.88 6.82 -31.91
C LEU A 132 3.97 7.82 -32.62
N GLU A 133 3.05 7.35 -33.45
CA GLU A 133 2.05 8.21 -34.09
C GLU A 133 1.17 8.90 -33.05
N GLY A 134 0.69 8.13 -32.06
CA GLY A 134 -0.11 8.65 -30.96
C GLY A 134 0.62 9.68 -30.11
N SER A 135 1.93 9.53 -29.90
CA SER A 135 2.73 10.49 -29.12
C SER A 135 2.92 11.81 -29.87
N VAL A 136 3.17 11.76 -31.18
CA VAL A 136 3.28 12.95 -32.04
C VAL A 136 1.95 13.72 -32.05
N ILE A 137 0.82 13.03 -32.26
CA ILE A 137 -0.51 13.66 -32.25
C ILE A 137 -0.82 14.27 -30.87
N THR A 138 -0.48 13.57 -29.79
CA THR A 138 -0.70 14.09 -28.43
C THR A 138 0.15 15.32 -28.16
N ALA A 139 1.42 15.32 -28.58
CA ALA A 139 2.32 16.46 -28.42
C ALA A 139 1.84 17.68 -29.24
N ALA A 140 1.42 17.47 -30.49
CA ALA A 140 0.85 18.52 -31.33
C ALA A 140 -0.43 19.10 -30.72
N SER A 141 -1.33 18.23 -30.23
CA SER A 141 -2.56 18.66 -29.54
C SER A 141 -2.26 19.47 -28.29
N MET A 142 -1.31 19.04 -27.47
CA MET A 142 -0.88 19.79 -26.28
C MET A 142 -0.34 21.17 -26.67
N ARG A 143 0.52 21.25 -27.69
CA ARG A 143 1.07 22.53 -28.17
C ARG A 143 -0.02 23.45 -28.70
N SER A 144 -0.99 22.93 -29.45
CA SER A 144 -2.14 23.70 -29.96
C SER A 144 -3.02 24.27 -28.83
N ARG A 145 -3.10 23.56 -27.70
CA ARG A 145 -3.82 23.99 -26.49
C ARG A 145 -3.03 24.96 -25.61
N GLY A 146 -1.88 25.45 -26.07
CA GLY A 146 -1.04 26.38 -25.30
C GLY A 146 -0.20 25.71 -24.21
N TYR A 147 0.05 24.40 -24.31
CA TYR A 147 0.95 23.74 -23.36
C TYR A 147 2.36 24.35 -23.48
N GLY A 148 2.81 25.02 -22.40
CA GLY A 148 4.12 25.66 -22.32
C GLY A 148 4.15 27.15 -22.65
N SER A 149 3.03 27.79 -23.00
CA SER A 149 3.00 29.22 -23.33
C SER A 149 2.77 30.15 -22.12
N ALA A 150 2.16 29.66 -21.04
CA ALA A 150 1.84 30.45 -19.85
C ALA A 150 2.19 29.73 -18.53
N ARG A 151 2.14 30.47 -17.42
CA ARG A 151 2.29 29.90 -16.07
C ARG A 151 1.20 28.85 -15.83
N ARG A 152 1.61 27.65 -15.44
CA ARG A 152 0.66 26.53 -15.24
C ARG A 152 -0.20 26.75 -14.01
N SER A 153 -1.49 26.51 -14.15
CA SER A 153 -2.42 26.30 -13.04
C SER A 153 -2.60 24.81 -12.77
N CYS A 154 -2.78 24.43 -11.50
CA CYS A 154 -3.05 23.06 -11.11
C CYS A 154 -4.55 22.92 -10.85
N PHE A 155 -5.23 22.06 -11.61
CA PHE A 155 -6.60 21.68 -11.31
C PHE A 155 -6.59 20.47 -10.38
N GLN A 156 -6.97 20.68 -9.12
CA GLN A 156 -7.11 19.62 -8.13
C GLN A 156 -8.57 19.52 -7.68
N VAL A 157 -9.14 18.32 -7.77
CA VAL A 157 -10.51 18.03 -7.29
C VAL A 157 -10.55 17.96 -5.76
N PHE A 158 -9.45 17.51 -5.14
CA PHE A 158 -9.34 17.39 -3.70
C PHE A 158 -8.97 18.74 -3.07
N ARG A 159 -9.80 19.20 -2.13
CA ARG A 159 -9.52 20.37 -1.30
C ARG A 159 -9.34 19.92 0.14
N VAL A 160 -8.25 20.37 0.75
CA VAL A 160 -8.00 20.09 2.18
C VAL A 160 -8.98 20.94 2.98
N THR A 161 -9.84 20.29 3.76
CA THR A 161 -10.78 20.99 4.65
C THR A 161 -10.11 21.34 5.98
N ALA A 162 -10.71 22.24 6.75
CA ALA A 162 -10.22 22.55 8.10
C ALA A 162 -10.28 21.31 9.03
N GLY A 163 -11.28 20.44 8.84
CA GLY A 163 -11.38 19.16 9.54
C GLY A 163 -10.21 18.23 9.24
N ASP A 164 -9.80 18.12 7.97
CA ASP A 164 -8.65 17.29 7.57
C ASP A 164 -7.35 17.80 8.19
N ARG A 165 -7.15 19.13 8.24
CA ARG A 165 -5.98 19.73 8.89
C ARG A 165 -5.96 19.46 10.40
N LEU A 166 -7.09 19.62 11.07
CA LEU A 166 -7.19 19.34 12.51
C LEU A 166 -6.90 17.87 12.80
N LEU A 167 -7.49 16.95 12.02
CA LEU A 167 -7.25 15.52 12.15
C LEU A 167 -5.77 15.19 11.96
N LEU A 168 -5.12 15.76 10.93
CA LEU A 168 -3.71 15.55 10.65
C LEU A 168 -2.81 16.06 11.79
N VAL A 169 -3.10 17.25 12.34
CA VAL A 169 -2.37 17.78 13.50
C VAL A 169 -2.55 16.89 14.73
N MET A 170 -3.76 16.40 15.00
CA MET A 170 -4.00 15.48 16.11
C MET A 170 -3.26 14.15 15.93
N MET A 171 -3.25 13.59 14.71
CA MET A 171 -2.48 12.37 14.41
C MET A 171 -0.98 12.58 14.63
N LEU A 172 -0.43 13.72 14.20
CA LEU A 172 0.99 14.04 14.41
C LEU A 172 1.32 14.25 15.90
N ALA A 173 0.45 14.91 16.66
CA ALA A 173 0.64 15.12 18.09
C ALA A 173 0.64 13.79 18.87
N LEU A 174 -0.31 12.90 18.55
CA LEU A 174 -0.37 11.56 19.15
C LEU A 174 0.86 10.72 18.77
N LEU A 175 1.29 10.77 17.52
CA LEU A 175 2.51 10.09 17.07
C LEU A 175 3.75 10.61 17.80
N ALA A 176 3.88 11.93 17.97
CA ALA A 176 4.99 12.54 18.70
C ALA A 176 4.99 12.14 20.18
N ALA A 177 3.82 12.07 20.81
CA ALA A 177 3.67 11.59 22.19
C ALA A 177 4.13 10.12 22.32
N VAL A 178 3.70 9.26 21.39
CA VAL A 178 4.12 7.86 21.34
C VAL A 178 5.64 7.75 21.17
N LEU A 179 6.22 8.47 20.21
CA LEU A 179 7.66 8.45 19.97
C LEU A 179 8.46 8.98 21.18
N GLY A 180 7.99 10.05 21.82
CA GLY A 180 8.61 10.59 23.03
C GLY A 180 8.65 9.56 24.17
N THR A 181 7.53 8.87 24.42
CA THR A 181 7.49 7.78 25.42
C THR A 181 8.31 6.55 25.04
N ALA A 182 8.43 6.26 23.75
CA ALA A 182 9.25 5.15 23.25
C ALA A 182 10.75 5.44 23.43
N THR A 183 11.23 6.66 23.18
CA THR A 183 12.63 7.05 23.42
C THR A 183 13.02 7.02 24.90
N LEU A 184 12.03 7.14 25.80
CA LEU A 184 12.23 7.03 27.25
C LEU A 184 12.25 5.57 27.75
N GLY A 185 12.11 4.59 26.86
CA GLY A 185 12.12 3.16 27.21
C GLY A 185 10.76 2.59 27.64
N GLY A 186 9.69 3.39 27.60
CA GLY A 186 8.34 3.00 28.04
C GLY A 186 7.63 1.95 27.19
N MET A 187 8.20 1.63 26.02
CA MET A 187 7.65 0.68 25.04
C MET A 187 8.64 -0.45 24.74
N ALA A 188 9.70 -0.59 25.54
CA ALA A 188 10.64 -1.70 25.41
C ALA A 188 9.97 -2.98 25.93
N ALA A 189 9.97 -4.00 25.10
CA ALA A 189 9.56 -5.35 25.46
C ALA A 189 10.70 -6.27 25.04
N ASP A 190 11.47 -6.75 26.02
CA ASP A 190 12.50 -7.74 25.77
C ASP A 190 11.87 -9.13 25.91
N PHE A 191 12.02 -9.93 24.85
CA PHE A 191 11.47 -11.28 24.78
C PHE A 191 12.54 -12.36 25.01
N ILE A 192 13.82 -11.98 25.05
CA ILE A 192 14.98 -12.87 25.23
C ILE A 192 15.99 -12.14 26.13
N PRO A 193 16.50 -12.70 27.24
CA PRO A 193 16.25 -14.05 27.80
C PRO A 193 15.11 -14.11 28.84
N GLN A 194 14.52 -12.99 29.26
CA GLN A 194 13.35 -12.96 30.14
C GLN A 194 12.31 -12.01 29.56
N LEU A 195 11.03 -12.38 29.64
CA LEU A 195 9.91 -11.51 29.29
C LEU A 195 9.85 -10.33 30.26
N SER A 196 10.53 -9.24 29.93
CA SER A 196 10.44 -7.98 30.66
C SER A 196 9.55 -7.03 29.87
N PHE A 197 8.38 -6.74 30.45
CA PHE A 197 7.51 -5.67 29.96
C PHE A 197 7.83 -4.40 30.73
N ALA A 198 8.02 -3.29 30.02
CA ALA A 198 8.11 -1.99 30.68
C ALA A 198 6.87 -1.76 31.57
N PRO A 199 7.04 -1.34 32.83
CA PRO A 199 5.91 -1.13 33.73
C PRO A 199 4.99 -0.02 33.21
N ILE A 200 3.68 -0.29 33.18
CA ILE A 200 2.62 0.64 32.71
C ILE A 200 2.36 1.76 33.74
N SER A 201 3.36 2.14 34.54
CA SER A 201 3.23 3.11 35.64
C SER A 201 3.79 4.48 35.25
N GLY A 202 3.08 5.55 35.63
CA GLY A 202 3.52 6.94 35.44
C GLY A 202 3.41 7.45 34.00
N GLY A 203 4.46 8.14 33.52
CA GLY A 203 4.50 8.75 32.18
C GLY A 203 4.33 7.77 31.01
N TYR A 204 4.59 6.48 31.23
CA TYR A 204 4.43 5.43 30.23
C TYR A 204 2.96 5.06 29.97
N ALA A 205 2.07 5.22 30.96
CA ALA A 205 0.62 5.04 30.77
C ALA A 205 0.05 6.06 29.77
N TRP A 206 0.57 7.29 29.79
CA TRP A 206 0.20 8.32 28.81
C TRP A 206 0.61 7.96 27.39
N GLY A 207 1.80 7.36 27.21
CA GLY A 207 2.26 6.85 25.91
C GLY A 207 1.38 5.72 25.38
N PHE A 208 0.99 4.79 26.25
CA PHE A 208 0.08 3.70 25.90
C PHE A 208 -1.31 4.21 25.52
N LEU A 209 -1.87 5.16 26.28
CA LEU A 209 -3.15 5.81 25.96
C LEU A 209 -3.08 6.58 24.63
N ALA A 210 -1.99 7.29 24.38
CA ALA A 210 -1.74 7.97 23.10
C ALA A 210 -1.68 6.98 21.93
N TYR A 211 -1.07 5.81 22.13
CA TYR A 211 -1.03 4.75 21.12
C TYR A 211 -2.42 4.14 20.85
N CYS A 212 -3.17 3.80 21.91
CA CYS A 212 -4.53 3.28 21.77
C CYS A 212 -5.45 4.28 21.06
N SER A 213 -5.40 5.55 21.45
CA SER A 213 -6.18 6.61 20.80
C SER A 213 -5.79 6.79 19.33
N TYR A 214 -4.50 6.73 18.99
CA TYR A 214 -4.03 6.80 17.60
C TYR A 214 -4.60 5.67 16.74
N LEU A 215 -4.58 4.43 17.25
CA LEU A 215 -5.13 3.27 16.57
C LEU A 215 -6.65 3.31 16.39
N LEU A 216 -7.38 3.99 17.28
CA LEU A 216 -8.84 4.08 17.23
C LEU A 216 -9.37 5.12 16.23
N ILE A 217 -8.51 6.01 15.72
CA ILE A 217 -8.92 7.10 14.79
C ILE A 217 -9.71 6.57 13.58
N PRO A 218 -9.24 5.57 12.81
CA PRO A 218 -9.96 5.07 11.64
C PRO A 218 -11.33 4.49 12.00
N THR A 219 -11.41 3.80 13.14
CA THR A 219 -12.64 3.16 13.64
C THR A 219 -13.68 4.21 14.03
N VAL A 220 -13.24 5.27 14.72
CA VAL A 220 -14.10 6.40 15.11
C VAL A 220 -14.61 7.13 13.87
N LEU A 221 -13.74 7.40 12.88
CA LEU A 221 -14.16 8.04 11.63
C LEU A 221 -15.20 7.21 10.87
N HIS A 222 -14.94 5.91 10.71
CA HIS A 222 -15.88 5.00 10.06
C HIS A 222 -17.22 4.92 10.80
N PHE A 223 -17.20 4.89 12.14
CA PHE A 223 -18.41 4.86 12.94
C PHE A 223 -19.22 6.16 12.81
N ARG A 224 -18.54 7.32 12.83
CA ARG A 224 -19.19 8.62 12.62
C ARG A 224 -19.85 8.73 11.24
N GLU A 225 -19.17 8.28 10.19
CA GLU A 225 -19.72 8.24 8.83
C GLU A 225 -20.92 7.28 8.73
N ALA A 226 -20.82 6.09 9.32
CA ALA A 226 -21.92 5.12 9.35
C ALA A 226 -23.15 5.67 10.09
N LEU A 227 -22.94 6.36 11.21
CA LEU A 227 -24.01 7.00 11.98
C LEU A 227 -24.67 8.14 11.19
N GLN A 228 -23.87 9.01 10.57
CA GLN A 228 -24.37 10.09 9.71
C GLN A 228 -25.19 9.55 8.54
N TRP A 229 -24.72 8.48 7.89
CA TRP A 229 -25.46 7.82 6.83
C TRP A 229 -26.81 7.27 7.31
N HIS A 230 -26.84 6.65 8.49
CA HIS A 230 -28.08 6.11 9.06
C HIS A 230 -29.09 7.22 9.39
N ILE A 231 -28.64 8.34 9.96
CA ILE A 231 -29.48 9.51 10.27
C ILE A 231 -30.01 10.18 9.00
N LEU A 232 -29.20 10.26 7.93
CA LEU A 232 -29.65 10.82 6.66
C LEU A 232 -30.68 9.91 5.98
N ARG A 233 -30.52 8.59 6.09
CA ARG A 233 -31.45 7.62 5.53
C ARG A 233 -32.80 7.58 6.27
N SER A 234 -32.81 7.79 7.58
CA SER A 234 -34.07 7.84 8.35
C SER A 234 -34.85 9.14 8.18
N ARG A 235 -34.26 10.15 7.54
CA ARG A 235 -34.87 11.46 7.27
C ARG A 235 -35.46 11.58 5.85
N ILE A 236 -35.32 10.52 5.04
CA ILE A 236 -35.95 10.34 3.71
C ILE A 236 -37.16 9.44 3.90
#